data_AF-A0A924P4E0-F1
#
_entry.id   AF-A0A924P4E0-F1
#
_cell.length_a   1.000
_cell.length_b   1.000
_cell.length_c   1.000
_cell.angle_alpha   90.00
_cell.angle_beta   90.00
_cell.angle_gamma   90.00
#
_symmetry.space_group_name_H-M   'P 1'
#
loop_
_entity.id
_entity.type
_entity.pdbx_description
1 polymer ?
#
loop_
_entity_poly.entity_id
_entity_poly.type
_entity_poly.pdbx_seq_one_letter_code
_entity_poly.pdbx_strand_id
1 'polypeptide(L)'
;MNNYNKGKAKYILAFMVLALFITKTIGSTGSNVFLNRFYKTLTSDTIPTKVKRPSAQNILRLSVKDTIPANQPDSSKKNDSLHSVTVVDTFSFKVSKDSLSAPVVYHADDSMVMDIPGKKILLYGKESKVKYTDNELIAPGIEFDQ
;
A
#
# COMPACT_ATOMS: atom_id res chain seq x y z
N MET A 1 54.65 0.63 52.49
CA MET A 1 53.66 0.89 51.43
C MET A 1 54.37 0.99 50.10
N ASN A 2 54.20 0.00 49.22
CA ASN A 2 54.98 -0.14 47.99
C ASN A 2 54.27 0.55 46.81
N ASN A 3 54.81 1.69 46.34
CA ASN A 3 54.20 2.56 45.32
C ASN A 3 54.59 2.16 43.88
N TYR A 4 54.60 0.87 43.56
CA TYR A 4 55.20 0.34 42.33
C TYR A 4 54.48 0.79 41.03
N ASN A 5 53.21 1.21 41.12
CA ASN A 5 52.35 1.47 39.96
C ASN A 5 51.91 2.93 39.78
N LYS A 6 52.49 3.88 40.54
CA LYS A 6 52.02 5.28 40.59
C LYS A 6 52.05 6.00 39.23
N GLY A 7 52.98 5.65 38.34
CA GLY A 7 53.06 6.19 36.97
C GLY A 7 52.27 5.40 35.91
N LYS A 8 51.95 4.12 36.18
CA LYS A 8 51.28 3.22 35.23
C LYS A 8 49.76 3.31 35.27
N ALA A 9 49.21 3.88 36.36
CA ALA A 9 47.76 4.04 36.56
C ALA A 9 47.08 4.83 35.42
N LYS A 10 47.75 5.82 34.84
CA LYS A 10 47.22 6.61 33.71
C LYS A 10 47.02 5.76 32.45
N TYR A 11 47.99 4.90 32.13
CA TYR A 11 47.91 4.00 30.98
C TYR A 11 46.87 2.89 31.21
N ILE A 12 46.79 2.35 32.43
CA ILE A 12 45.78 1.36 32.80
C ILE A 12 44.36 1.96 32.65
N LEU A 13 44.15 3.20 33.10
CA LEU A 13 42.87 3.90 32.91
C LEU A 13 42.54 4.10 31.43
N ALA A 14 43.52 4.51 30.62
CA ALA A 14 43.33 4.69 29.18
C ALA A 14 42.93 3.39 28.48
N PHE A 15 43.57 2.26 28.82
CA PHE A 15 43.21 0.94 28.29
C PHE A 15 41.81 0.49 28.71
N MET A 16 41.41 0.75 29.96
CA MET A 16 40.06 0.43 30.44
C MET A 16 38.98 1.23 29.70
N VAL A 17 39.21 2.52 29.45
CA VAL A 17 38.29 3.36 28.68
C VAL A 17 38.20 2.89 27.22
N LEU A 18 39.33 2.55 26.60
CA LEU A 18 39.35 2.01 25.23
C LEU A 18 38.57 0.69 25.12
N ALA A 19 38.72 -0.21 26.10
CA ALA A 19 37.97 -1.47 26.15
C ALA A 19 36.45 -1.24 26.28
N LEU A 20 36.02 -0.24 27.05
CA LEU A 20 34.60 0.14 27.15
C LEU A 20 34.04 0.66 25.82
N PHE A 21 34.82 1.45 25.06
CA PHE A 21 34.39 1.90 23.73
C PHE A 21 34.27 0.75 22.74
N ILE A 22 35.23 -0.18 22.72
CA ILE A 22 35.19 -1.36 21.83
C ILE A 22 33.97 -2.24 22.11
N THR A 23 33.65 -2.49 23.39
CA THR A 23 32.48 -3.30 23.76
C THR A 23 31.15 -2.63 23.37
N LYS A 24 31.06 -1.30 23.47
CA LYS A 24 29.90 -0.54 22.96
C LYS A 24 29.79 -0.61 21.44
N THR A 25 30.90 -0.49 20.71
CA THR A 25 30.90 -0.58 19.24
C THR A 25 30.44 -1.94 18.74
N ILE A 26 30.89 -3.05 19.36
CA ILE A 26 30.47 -4.40 18.98
C ILE A 26 28.99 -4.65 19.35
N GLY A 27 28.54 -4.22 20.53
CA GLY A 27 27.14 -4.32 20.94
C GLY A 27 26.18 -3.42 20.17
N SER A 28 26.70 -2.43 19.42
CA SER A 28 25.94 -1.51 18.57
C SER A 28 25.82 -2.01 17.13
N THR A 29 26.08 -3.29 16.86
CA THR A 29 25.88 -3.87 15.54
C THR A 29 24.39 -4.11 15.28
N GLY A 30 23.72 -3.07 14.81
CA GLY A 30 22.46 -3.11 14.07
C GLY A 30 21.33 -3.88 14.72
N SER A 31 20.47 -3.18 15.46
CA SER A 31 19.05 -3.52 15.40
C SER A 31 18.64 -3.33 13.95
N ASN A 32 18.72 -4.39 13.15
CA ASN A 32 18.08 -4.45 11.86
C ASN A 32 16.59 -4.32 12.14
N VAL A 33 16.11 -3.08 12.15
CA VAL A 33 14.69 -2.81 12.04
C VAL A 33 14.32 -3.48 10.73
N PHE A 34 13.58 -4.59 10.83
CA PHE A 34 12.88 -5.14 9.68
C PHE A 34 11.97 -4.02 9.20
N LEU A 35 12.47 -3.21 8.27
CA LEU A 35 11.64 -2.32 7.50
C LEU A 35 10.75 -3.26 6.70
N ASN A 36 9.54 -3.51 7.20
CA ASN A 36 8.43 -3.89 6.35
C ASN A 36 8.44 -2.84 5.24
N ARG A 37 8.88 -3.22 4.04
CA ARG A 37 8.90 -2.31 2.90
C ARG A 37 7.45 -1.93 2.63
N PHE A 38 7.07 -0.74 3.09
CA PHE A 38 5.75 -0.18 2.88
C PHE A 38 5.58 0.42 1.48
N TYR A 39 6.59 0.34 0.62
CA TYR A 39 6.47 0.78 -0.76
C TYR A 39 6.14 -0.42 -1.65
N LYS A 40 4.93 -0.39 -2.22
CA LYS A 40 4.51 -1.32 -3.27
C LYS A 40 5.11 -0.83 -4.59
N THR A 41 5.99 -1.61 -5.21
CA THR A 41 6.49 -1.27 -6.56
C THR A 41 5.33 -1.41 -7.56
N LEU A 42 5.20 -0.46 -8.49
CA LEU A 42 4.11 -0.48 -9.49
C LEU A 42 4.13 -1.72 -10.40
N THR A 43 5.18 -2.53 -10.34
CA THR A 43 5.37 -3.77 -11.09
C THR A 43 4.95 -5.03 -10.33
N SER A 44 4.47 -4.90 -9.09
CA SER A 44 4.06 -6.06 -8.29
C SER A 44 2.66 -6.52 -8.71
N ASP A 45 2.59 -7.16 -9.88
CA ASP A 45 1.40 -7.86 -10.36
C ASP A 45 1.18 -9.12 -9.50
N THR A 46 0.04 -9.17 -8.81
CA THR A 46 -0.38 -10.36 -8.08
C THR A 46 -1.56 -10.97 -8.80
N ILE A 47 -1.31 -12.12 -9.43
CA ILE A 47 -2.35 -12.96 -10.02
C ILE A 47 -3.35 -13.31 -8.91
N PRO A 48 -4.66 -13.05 -9.08
CA PRO A 48 -5.65 -13.29 -8.03
C PRO A 48 -5.71 -14.77 -7.69
N THR A 49 -5.45 -15.11 -6.42
CA THR A 49 -5.58 -16.49 -5.93
C THR A 49 -7.06 -16.84 -5.86
N LYS A 50 -7.45 -17.90 -6.56
CA LYS A 50 -8.85 -18.36 -6.66
C LYS A 50 -9.38 -18.73 -5.28
N VAL A 51 -10.19 -17.86 -4.67
CA VAL A 51 -10.86 -18.10 -3.40
C VAL A 51 -11.81 -19.29 -3.58
N LYS A 52 -11.56 -20.42 -2.92
CA LYS A 52 -12.50 -21.54 -2.86
C LYS A 52 -13.72 -21.09 -2.06
N ARG A 53 -14.83 -20.79 -2.74
CA ARG A 53 -16.13 -20.55 -2.10
C ARG A 53 -16.59 -21.85 -1.44
N PRO A 54 -17.10 -21.84 -0.19
CA PRO A 54 -17.74 -23.01 0.38
C PRO A 54 -18.98 -23.37 -0.44
N SER A 55 -19.09 -24.65 -0.80
CA SER A 55 -20.20 -25.22 -1.56
C SER A 55 -21.50 -25.07 -0.77
N ALA A 56 -22.39 -24.18 -1.21
CA ALA A 56 -23.77 -24.17 -0.76
C ALA A 56 -24.55 -25.32 -1.42
N GLN A 57 -24.24 -26.56 -1.05
CA GLN A 57 -25.05 -27.73 -1.36
C GLN A 57 -25.97 -28.00 -0.17
N ASN A 58 -27.14 -27.37 -0.15
CA ASN A 58 -28.41 -27.97 0.29
C ASN A 58 -29.51 -26.93 0.27
N ILE A 59 -30.21 -26.82 -0.86
CA ILE A 59 -31.61 -26.42 -0.84
C ILE A 59 -32.37 -27.57 -1.50
N LEU A 60 -33.08 -28.30 -0.66
CA LEU A 60 -34.04 -29.35 -1.01
C LEU A 60 -35.01 -28.79 -2.06
N ARG A 61 -34.87 -29.25 -3.31
CA ARG A 61 -35.90 -29.02 -4.34
C ARG A 61 -36.98 -30.06 -4.14
N LEU A 62 -38.07 -29.67 -3.49
CA LEU A 62 -39.29 -30.47 -3.45
C LEU A 62 -39.81 -30.62 -4.89
N SER A 63 -39.90 -31.88 -5.33
CA SER A 63 -40.53 -32.28 -6.58
C SER A 63 -42.02 -32.01 -6.51
N VAL A 64 -42.52 -31.10 -7.36
CA VAL A 64 -43.95 -31.01 -7.68
C VAL A 64 -44.09 -31.32 -9.16
N LYS A 65 -44.57 -32.53 -9.44
CA LYS A 65 -44.93 -33.00 -10.77
C LYS A 65 -46.41 -32.68 -10.95
N ASP A 66 -46.72 -31.57 -11.61
CA ASP A 66 -48.09 -31.23 -11.98
C ASP A 66 -48.37 -31.62 -13.44
N THR A 67 -49.53 -32.22 -13.67
CA THR A 67 -49.88 -32.97 -14.88
C THR A 67 -50.79 -32.14 -15.75
N ILE A 68 -50.26 -31.49 -16.80
CA ILE A 68 -51.05 -30.90 -17.87
C ILE A 68 -50.30 -31.11 -19.21
N PRO A 69 -50.87 -31.83 -20.20
CA PRO A 69 -50.26 -31.96 -21.51
C PRO A 69 -50.65 -30.75 -22.36
N ALA A 70 -49.70 -29.84 -22.62
CA ALA A 70 -49.91 -28.73 -23.54
C ALA A 70 -49.22 -29.01 -24.88
N ASN A 71 -50.04 -28.95 -25.93
CA ASN A 71 -49.75 -29.22 -27.33
C ASN A 71 -48.42 -28.66 -27.84
N GLN A 72 -47.76 -29.52 -28.62
CA GLN A 72 -46.60 -29.27 -29.46
C GLN A 72 -46.84 -28.11 -30.44
N PRO A 73 -45.91 -27.14 -30.53
CA PRO A 73 -45.61 -26.47 -31.78
C PRO A 73 -44.24 -26.95 -32.28
N ASP A 74 -44.23 -27.59 -33.45
CA ASP A 74 -43.02 -27.84 -34.22
C ASP A 74 -42.42 -26.49 -34.63
N SER A 75 -41.49 -25.99 -33.83
CA SER A 75 -40.55 -24.98 -34.24
C SER A 75 -39.27 -25.23 -33.46
N SER A 76 -38.26 -25.69 -34.18
CA SER A 76 -36.89 -25.79 -33.71
C SER A 76 -36.41 -24.40 -33.31
N LYS A 77 -36.67 -24.01 -32.06
CA LYS A 77 -35.97 -22.92 -31.41
C LYS A 77 -34.51 -23.33 -31.31
N LYS A 78 -33.72 -22.94 -32.30
CA LYS A 78 -32.27 -22.83 -32.21
C LYS A 78 -31.98 -21.92 -31.02
N ASN A 79 -31.80 -22.53 -29.85
CA ASN A 79 -31.18 -21.89 -28.72
C ASN A 79 -29.68 -21.85 -29.02
N ASP A 80 -29.29 -20.93 -29.91
CA ASP A 80 -27.89 -20.68 -30.18
C ASP A 80 -27.29 -20.21 -28.85
N SER A 81 -26.44 -21.05 -28.27
CA SER A 81 -25.94 -20.92 -26.89
C SER A 81 -24.85 -19.84 -26.78
N LEU A 82 -25.00 -18.79 -27.57
CA LEU A 82 -24.12 -17.63 -27.66
C LEU A 82 -24.86 -16.38 -27.17
N HIS A 83 -25.67 -16.53 -26.11
CA HIS A 83 -25.83 -15.43 -25.18
C HIS A 83 -24.49 -15.28 -24.46
N SER A 84 -23.59 -14.54 -25.10
CA SER A 84 -22.46 -13.87 -24.46
C SER A 84 -23.05 -12.96 -23.38
N VAL A 85 -23.37 -13.55 -22.23
CA VAL A 85 -23.67 -12.80 -21.02
C VAL A 85 -22.38 -12.10 -20.70
N THR A 86 -22.32 -10.81 -21.04
CA THR A 86 -21.19 -9.95 -20.71
C THR A 86 -21.14 -9.90 -19.18
N VAL A 87 -20.28 -10.73 -18.59
CA VAL A 87 -20.04 -10.71 -17.15
C VAL A 87 -19.27 -9.42 -16.88
N VAL A 88 -20.00 -8.38 -16.48
CA VAL A 88 -19.41 -7.13 -16.05
C VAL A 88 -18.83 -7.36 -14.66
N ASP A 89 -17.52 -7.45 -14.57
CA ASP A 89 -16.80 -7.50 -13.29
C ASP A 89 -17.06 -6.19 -12.54
N THR A 90 -17.98 -6.25 -11.56
CA THR A 90 -18.33 -5.10 -10.72
C THR A 90 -17.47 -5.14 -9.47
N PHE A 91 -16.52 -4.22 -9.35
CA PHE A 91 -15.72 -4.05 -8.15
C PHE A 91 -16.43 -3.09 -7.18
N SER A 92 -16.58 -3.51 -5.92
CA SER A 92 -17.09 -2.63 -4.86
C SER A 92 -15.93 -1.81 -4.28
N PHE A 93 -15.80 -0.57 -4.73
CA PHE A 93 -14.81 0.37 -4.22
C PHE A 93 -15.35 1.05 -2.94
N LYS A 94 -14.74 0.75 -1.79
CA LYS A 94 -15.07 1.40 -0.51
C LYS A 94 -14.10 2.56 -0.27
N VAL A 95 -14.61 3.77 -0.41
CA VAL A 95 -13.91 5.02 -0.12
C VAL A 95 -14.02 5.32 1.38
N SER A 96 -12.93 5.76 2.02
CA SER A 96 -12.97 6.15 3.44
C SER A 96 -13.74 7.46 3.62
N LYS A 97 -14.29 7.69 4.82
CA LYS A 97 -15.00 8.95 5.13
C LYS A 97 -14.08 10.18 5.03
N ASP A 98 -12.79 9.99 5.21
CA ASP A 98 -11.77 11.05 5.15
C ASP A 98 -11.12 11.18 3.77
N SER A 99 -11.64 10.47 2.76
CA SER A 99 -11.15 10.61 1.39
C SER A 99 -11.58 11.94 0.79
N LEU A 100 -10.68 12.53 0.00
CA LEU A 100 -10.95 13.76 -0.74
C LEU A 100 -12.13 13.54 -1.70
N SER A 101 -13.07 14.49 -1.70
CA SER A 101 -14.28 14.47 -2.55
C SER A 101 -14.00 14.74 -4.02
N ALA A 102 -12.85 15.36 -4.32
CA ALA A 102 -12.40 15.72 -5.66
C ALA A 102 -10.89 15.46 -5.79
N PRO A 103 -10.36 15.28 -7.02
CA PRO A 103 -8.93 15.19 -7.23
C PRO A 103 -8.23 16.53 -6.96
N VAL A 104 -7.02 16.47 -6.39
CA VAL A 104 -6.14 17.64 -6.25
C VAL A 104 -5.27 17.74 -7.50
N VAL A 105 -5.26 18.92 -8.13
CA VAL A 105 -4.45 19.19 -9.32
C VAL A 105 -3.21 19.97 -8.92
N TYR A 106 -2.04 19.46 -9.31
CA TYR A 106 -0.74 20.01 -8.98
C TYR A 106 -0.04 20.53 -10.25
N HIS A 107 0.57 21.70 -10.17
CA HIS A 107 1.38 22.29 -11.23
C HIS A 107 2.66 22.89 -10.64
N ALA A 108 3.80 22.60 -11.26
CA ALA A 108 5.11 23.14 -10.91
C ALA A 108 5.82 23.55 -12.20
N ASP A 109 6.44 24.73 -12.21
CA ASP A 109 7.16 25.24 -13.39
C ASP A 109 8.50 24.54 -13.59
N ASP A 110 9.20 24.22 -12.51
CA ASP A 110 10.57 23.71 -12.55
C ASP A 110 10.60 22.23 -12.20
N SER A 111 10.22 21.87 -10.96
CA SER A 111 10.29 20.48 -10.51
C SER A 111 9.24 20.11 -9.47
N MET A 112 8.83 18.84 -9.51
CA MET A 112 8.04 18.19 -8.47
C MET A 112 8.86 17.06 -7.86
N VAL A 113 8.93 17.03 -6.53
CA VAL A 113 9.62 15.99 -5.77
C VAL A 113 8.61 15.30 -4.87
N MET A 114 8.54 13.97 -4.97
CA MET A 114 7.73 13.14 -4.08
C MET A 114 8.65 12.40 -3.10
N ASP A 115 8.58 12.81 -1.83
CA ASP A 115 9.25 12.12 -0.73
C ASP A 115 8.33 11.02 -0.20
N ILE A 116 8.58 9.77 -0.62
CA ILE A 116 7.77 8.61 -0.22
C ILE A 116 7.93 8.30 1.27
N PRO A 117 9.15 8.23 1.84
CA PRO A 117 9.32 8.08 3.29
C PRO A 117 8.65 9.19 4.11
N GLY A 118 8.81 10.44 3.67
CA GLY A 118 8.26 11.62 4.33
C GLY A 118 6.77 11.84 4.10
N LYS A 119 6.16 11.17 3.11
CA LYS A 119 4.79 11.39 2.63
C LYS A 119 4.51 12.84 2.17
N LYS A 120 5.53 13.45 1.57
CA LYS A 120 5.48 14.84 1.16
C LYS A 120 5.57 15.01 -0.34
N ILE A 121 4.87 16.01 -0.85
CA ILE A 121 5.00 16.48 -2.23
C ILE A 121 5.51 17.92 -2.17
N LEU A 122 6.63 18.15 -2.83
CA LEU A 122 7.29 19.45 -2.91
C LEU A 122 7.20 19.94 -4.36
N LEU A 123 6.67 21.14 -4.55
CA LEU A 123 6.57 21.81 -5.84
C LEU A 123 7.49 23.02 -5.84
N TYR A 124 8.33 23.14 -6.86
CA TYR A 124 9.25 24.26 -7.04
C TYR A 124 9.02 24.94 -8.38
N GLY A 125 9.13 26.26 -8.38
CA GLY A 125 9.02 27.07 -9.59
C GLY A 125 8.96 28.56 -9.27
N LYS A 126 8.71 29.36 -10.31
CA LYS A 126 8.36 30.76 -10.12
C LYS A 126 6.91 30.88 -9.67
N GLU A 127 6.04 30.04 -10.25
CA GLU A 127 4.61 29.98 -9.98
C GLU A 127 4.14 28.52 -9.88
N SER A 128 4.25 27.92 -8.69
CA SER A 128 3.64 26.61 -8.42
C SER A 128 2.18 26.78 -8.03
N LYS A 129 1.30 25.87 -8.49
CA LYS A 129 -0.14 25.93 -8.23
C LYS A 129 -0.68 24.61 -7.69
N VAL A 130 -1.56 24.72 -6.71
CA VAL A 130 -2.36 23.60 -6.21
C VAL A 130 -3.83 24.00 -6.23
N LYS A 131 -4.64 23.21 -6.94
CA LYS A 131 -6.08 23.42 -7.05
C LYS A 131 -6.84 22.26 -6.41
N TYR A 132 -7.72 22.60 -5.47
CA TYR A 132 -8.63 21.65 -4.84
C TYR A 132 -10.03 22.25 -4.75
N THR A 133 -10.96 21.68 -5.52
CA THR A 133 -12.34 22.18 -5.63
C THR A 133 -12.33 23.67 -6.01
N ASP A 134 -12.74 24.56 -5.11
CA ASP A 134 -12.81 26.01 -5.32
C ASP A 134 -11.60 26.76 -4.76
N ASN A 135 -10.64 26.05 -4.16
CA ASN A 135 -9.42 26.64 -3.61
C ASN A 135 -8.28 26.57 -4.63
N GLU A 136 -7.61 27.69 -4.80
CA GLU A 136 -6.40 27.82 -5.62
C GLU A 136 -5.30 28.45 -4.77
N LEU A 137 -4.22 27.69 -4.57
CA LEU A 137 -3.01 28.14 -3.88
C LEU A 137 -1.91 28.33 -4.91
N ILE A 138 -1.33 29.53 -4.93
CA ILE A 138 -0.22 29.90 -5.83
C ILE A 138 0.95 30.37 -4.99
N ALA A 139 2.11 29.74 -5.15
CA ALA A 139 3.35 30.13 -4.48
C ALA A 139 4.58 29.65 -5.25
N PRO A 140 5.77 30.26 -5.07
CA PRO A 140 7.01 29.77 -5.70
C PRO A 140 7.42 28.37 -5.20
N GLY A 141 7.19 28.08 -3.92
CA GLY A 141 7.42 26.78 -3.31
C GLY A 141 6.19 26.33 -2.54
N ILE A 142 5.75 25.09 -2.75
CA ILE A 142 4.62 24.49 -2.05
C ILE A 142 5.04 23.14 -1.47
N GLU A 143 4.79 22.94 -0.19
CA GLU A 143 4.94 21.66 0.51
C GLU A 143 3.55 21.15 0.89
N PHE A 144 3.22 19.95 0.44
CA PHE A 144 2.01 19.22 0.81
C PHE A 144 2.39 17.99 1.62
N ASP A 145 1.80 17.87 2.82
CA ASP A 145 1.98 16.75 3.74
C ASP A 145 0.70 15.91 3.77
N GLN A 146 0.82 14.59 3.58
CA GLN A 146 -0.30 13.68 3.34
C GLN A 146 -0.76 12.91 4.58
#